data_AF-Q4WH57-F1
#
_entry.id   AF-Q4WH57-F1
#
_cell.length_a   1.000
_cell.length_b   1.000
_cell.length_c   1.000
_cell.angle_alpha   90.00
_cell.angle_beta   90.00
_cell.angle_gamma   90.00
#
_symmetry.space_group_name_H-M   'P 1'
#
loop_
_entity.id
_entity.type
_entity.pdbx_description
1 polymer ?
#
loop_
_entity_poly.entity_id
_entity_poly.type
_entity_poly.pdbx_seq_one_letter_code
_entity_poly.pdbx_strand_id
1 'polypeptide(L)'
;MACFTYRTWRDVCVEVSPDSEGTGGGVSIEEFRQWLTVSLDIHGHSYPESIIETDQGDLIIDPRFRGKTFLKGLLLPASVLEARPFELSYNFVQGGVNCDRQRLVSRYEQADMVRRIWESAIRENEALTLPIYVNLLRNFPRAPDIELADQLLDHPTRFHIWKYLMKEAGDEKFYFCQKTGSQVSKAKVIRS
;
A
#
# COMPACT_ATOMS: atom_id res chain seq x y z
N MET A 1 17.84 23.91 23.98
CA MET A 1 16.89 23.78 22.86
C MET A 1 17.72 23.52 21.59
N ALA A 2 17.94 22.26 21.24
CA ALA A 2 18.79 21.90 20.11
C ALA A 2 17.99 22.01 18.80
N CYS A 3 18.38 22.94 17.93
CA CYS A 3 17.84 23.06 16.58
C CYS A 3 18.68 22.14 15.67
N PHE A 4 18.14 20.98 15.31
CA PHE A 4 18.75 20.11 14.32
C PHE A 4 18.52 20.72 12.93
N THR A 5 19.58 21.28 12.34
CA THR A 5 19.57 21.68 10.94
C THR A 5 19.80 20.45 10.07
N TYR A 6 18.79 20.04 9.31
CA TYR A 6 18.86 18.89 8.40
C TYR A 6 19.86 19.18 7.28
N ARG A 7 20.99 18.47 7.26
CA ARG A 7 22.04 18.56 6.23
C ARG A 7 22.18 17.19 5.56
N THR A 8 21.76 17.07 4.31
CA THR A 8 21.67 15.81 3.55
C THR A 8 23.01 15.23 3.09
N TRP A 9 24.14 15.90 3.34
CA TRP A 9 25.47 15.56 2.82
C TRP A 9 26.52 15.26 3.90
N ARG A 10 26.10 15.10 5.17
CA ARG A 10 27.01 14.72 6.25
C ARG A 10 26.56 13.41 6.85
N ASP A 11 27.48 12.46 6.89
CA ASP A 11 27.30 11.25 7.67
C ASP A 11 27.09 11.62 9.13
N VAL A 12 26.04 11.06 9.72
CA VAL A 12 25.71 11.22 11.13
C VAL A 12 26.03 9.90 11.82
N CYS A 13 26.96 9.93 12.77
CA CYS A 13 27.18 8.82 13.68
C CYS A 13 26.43 9.11 14.98
N VAL A 14 25.57 8.18 15.39
CA VAL A 14 24.90 8.21 16.70
C VAL A 14 25.56 7.16 17.56
N GLU A 15 26.23 7.59 18.62
CA GLU A 15 26.78 6.70 19.64
C GLU A 15 25.81 6.66 20.82
N VAL A 16 25.30 5.46 21.13
CA VAL A 16 24.42 5.23 22.28
C VAL A 16 25.27 4.61 23.39
N SER A 17 25.59 5.40 24.40
CA SER A 17 26.30 4.95 25.60
C SER A 17 25.31 4.53 26.71
N PRO A 18 25.74 3.71 27.68
CA PRO A 18 24.95 3.44 28.88
C PRO A 18 24.53 4.73 29.60
N ASP A 19 23.44 4.68 30.34
CA ASP A 19 23.08 5.75 31.27
C ASP A 19 24.18 5.92 32.33
N SER A 20 24.32 7.14 32.88
CA SER A 20 25.35 7.46 33.88
C SER A 20 25.26 6.62 35.16
N GLU A 21 24.13 5.94 35.37
CA GLU A 21 23.87 5.06 36.52
C GLU A 21 24.10 3.57 36.22
N GLY A 22 24.41 3.20 34.96
CA GLY A 22 24.69 1.82 34.55
C GLY A 22 23.51 0.86 34.73
N THR A 23 22.31 1.39 34.86
CA THR A 23 21.06 0.68 35.16
C THR A 23 20.31 0.24 33.90
N GLY A 24 20.65 0.80 32.74
CA GLY A 24 20.11 0.37 31.45
C GLY A 24 20.65 -1.00 31.03
N GLY A 25 19.75 -1.97 30.83
CA GLY A 25 20.11 -3.25 30.21
C GLY A 25 20.66 -3.04 28.80
N GLY A 26 21.78 -3.69 28.47
CA GLY A 26 22.36 -3.63 27.13
C GLY A 26 21.39 -4.17 26.07
N VAL A 27 21.33 -3.49 24.92
CA VAL A 27 20.50 -3.91 23.78
C VAL A 27 21.24 -4.99 23.00
N SER A 28 20.58 -6.13 22.77
CA SER A 28 21.16 -7.18 21.92
C SER A 28 21.23 -6.73 20.46
N ILE A 29 22.15 -7.29 19.66
CA ILE A 29 22.20 -6.98 18.22
C ILE A 29 20.91 -7.40 17.51
N GLU A 30 20.23 -8.44 17.98
CA GLU A 30 18.94 -8.89 17.48
C GLU A 30 17.84 -7.86 17.75
N GLU A 31 17.76 -7.34 18.97
CA GLU A 31 16.81 -6.29 19.34
C GLU A 31 17.05 -5.00 18.54
N PHE A 32 18.31 -4.60 18.39
CA PHE A 32 18.68 -3.48 17.54
C PHE A 32 18.24 -3.70 16.07
N ARG A 33 18.51 -4.89 15.51
CA ARG A 33 18.06 -5.25 14.15
C ARG A 33 16.55 -5.23 14.00
N GLN A 34 15.80 -5.58 15.05
CA GLN A 34 14.34 -5.45 15.05
C GLN A 34 13.91 -3.99 14.98
N TRP A 35 14.57 -3.08 15.69
CA TRP A 35 14.27 -1.65 15.61
C TRP A 35 14.48 -1.09 14.20
N LEU A 36 15.46 -1.59 13.45
CA LEU A 36 15.68 -1.17 12.06
C LEU A 36 14.50 -1.53 11.14
N THR A 37 13.67 -2.54 11.50
CA THR A 37 12.53 -2.96 10.67
C THR A 37 11.37 -1.95 10.64
N VAL A 38 11.41 -0.91 11.48
CA VAL A 38 10.39 0.16 11.50
C VAL A 38 10.57 1.16 10.36
N SER A 39 11.71 1.15 9.67
CA SER A 39 12.01 2.03 8.53
C SER A 39 12.20 1.22 7.26
N LEU A 40 11.59 1.67 6.17
CA LEU A 40 11.74 1.11 4.83
C LEU A 40 13.09 1.50 4.20
N ASP A 41 13.67 2.63 4.60
CA ASP A 41 14.76 3.31 3.89
C ASP A 41 16.16 2.75 4.21
N ILE A 42 16.25 1.67 4.99
CA ILE A 42 17.51 1.05 5.36
C ILE A 42 17.83 -0.08 4.37
N HIS A 43 18.49 0.30 3.28
CA HIS A 43 18.94 -0.63 2.25
C HIS A 43 19.83 -1.75 2.82
N GLY A 44 19.63 -2.96 2.31
CA GLY A 44 20.35 -4.16 2.74
C GLY A 44 19.83 -4.80 4.02
N HIS A 45 18.85 -4.18 4.71
CA HIS A 45 18.22 -4.77 5.90
C HIS A 45 16.69 -4.83 5.79
N SER A 46 16.04 -3.71 5.52
CA SER A 46 14.58 -3.58 5.54
C SER A 46 13.98 -2.96 4.28
N TYR A 47 14.80 -2.76 3.23
CA TYR A 47 14.29 -2.31 1.92
C TYR A 47 13.69 -3.48 1.13
N PRO A 48 12.48 -3.34 0.55
CA PRO A 48 11.83 -4.39 -0.22
C PRO A 48 12.64 -4.81 -1.47
N GLU A 49 12.57 -6.09 -1.83
CA GLU A 49 13.15 -6.58 -3.09
C GLU A 49 12.26 -6.24 -4.30
N SER A 50 10.98 -5.97 -4.04
CA SER A 50 10.00 -5.69 -5.09
C SER A 50 9.05 -4.60 -4.64
N ILE A 51 9.27 -3.41 -5.20
CA ILE A 51 8.54 -2.18 -4.95
C ILE A 51 8.28 -1.47 -6.28
N ILE A 52 7.12 -0.85 -6.37
CA ILE A 52 6.70 -0.02 -7.50
C ILE A 52 6.49 1.37 -6.92
N GLU A 53 7.49 2.22 -7.12
CA GLU A 53 7.49 3.61 -6.68
C GLU A 53 6.60 4.43 -7.62
N THR A 54 5.74 5.28 -7.07
CA THR A 54 4.89 6.20 -7.85
C THR A 54 4.89 7.59 -7.22
N ASP A 55 4.47 8.60 -7.99
CA ASP A 55 4.28 9.96 -7.48
C ASP A 55 3.22 10.09 -6.37
N GLN A 56 2.35 9.08 -6.21
CA GLN A 56 1.30 9.04 -5.19
C GLN A 56 1.68 8.17 -3.97
N GLY A 57 2.85 7.55 -3.98
CA GLY A 57 3.34 6.59 -2.97
C GLY A 57 3.72 5.25 -3.58
N ASP A 58 4.20 4.34 -2.76
CA ASP A 58 4.80 3.10 -3.26
C ASP A 58 3.91 1.89 -3.00
N LEU A 59 3.80 1.04 -4.01
CA LEU A 59 3.19 -0.28 -3.92
C LEU A 59 4.29 -1.31 -3.67
N ILE A 60 4.25 -1.98 -2.52
CA ILE A 60 5.22 -3.00 -2.14
C ILE A 60 4.58 -4.38 -2.34
N ILE A 61 5.10 -5.12 -3.32
CA ILE A 61 4.62 -6.46 -3.68
C ILE A 61 5.47 -7.59 -3.07
N ASP A 62 6.55 -7.23 -2.38
CA ASP A 62 7.39 -8.15 -1.61
C ASP A 62 6.57 -8.86 -0.49
N PRO A 63 6.45 -10.20 -0.54
CA PRO A 63 5.67 -10.96 0.44
C PRO A 63 6.12 -10.78 1.89
N ARG A 64 7.38 -10.41 2.15
CA ARG A 64 7.92 -10.16 3.51
C ARG A 64 7.29 -8.93 4.16
N PHE A 65 6.70 -8.07 3.35
CA PHE A 65 6.06 -6.85 3.80
C PHE A 65 4.56 -6.98 3.92
N ARG A 66 3.94 -8.01 3.34
CA ARG A 66 2.49 -8.18 3.21
C ARG A 66 1.68 -7.66 4.41
N GLY A 67 0.70 -6.81 4.13
CA GLY A 67 -0.18 -6.20 5.12
C GLY A 67 0.46 -5.09 5.96
N LYS A 68 1.75 -4.77 5.75
CA LYS A 68 2.39 -3.60 6.39
C LYS A 68 2.03 -2.34 5.63
N THR A 69 1.98 -1.26 6.38
CA THR A 69 1.75 0.07 5.83
C THR A 69 2.77 1.01 6.42
N PHE A 70 3.36 1.81 5.55
CA PHE A 70 4.35 2.81 5.89
C PHE A 70 3.79 4.19 5.57
N LEU A 71 4.22 5.19 6.32
CA LEU A 71 4.04 6.58 5.96
C LEU A 71 5.41 7.23 5.97
N LYS A 72 5.82 7.78 4.83
CA LYS A 72 7.13 8.41 4.64
C LYS A 72 8.27 7.50 5.13
N GLY A 73 8.21 6.24 4.72
CA GLY A 73 9.19 5.21 5.07
C GLY A 73 9.05 4.62 6.47
N LEU A 74 8.12 5.09 7.31
CA LEU A 74 7.97 4.62 8.70
C LEU A 74 6.77 3.70 8.88
N LEU A 75 6.99 2.53 9.47
CA LEU A 75 5.97 1.52 9.71
C LEU A 75 4.86 2.07 10.64
N LEU A 76 3.62 1.91 10.20
CA LEU A 76 2.44 2.22 10.99
C LEU A 76 2.05 0.99 11.85
N PRO A 77 1.73 1.18 13.14
CA PRO A 77 1.26 0.08 13.99
C PRO A 77 -0.03 -0.55 13.43
N ALA A 78 -0.18 -1.87 13.54
CA ALA A 78 -1.34 -2.59 13.04
C ALA A 78 -2.68 -2.10 13.66
N SER A 79 -2.66 -1.60 14.90
CA SER A 79 -3.82 -1.04 15.60
C SER A 79 -4.39 0.23 14.95
N VAL A 80 -3.64 0.82 14.02
CA VAL A 80 -3.97 2.07 13.34
C VAL A 80 -4.76 1.80 12.06
N LEU A 81 -4.79 0.60 11.49
CA LEU A 81 -5.27 0.43 10.10
C LEU A 81 -6.54 -0.41 9.90
N GLU A 82 -7.41 -0.50 10.91
CA GLU A 82 -8.67 -1.25 10.92
C GLU A 82 -8.54 -2.78 11.12
N ALA A 83 -9.69 -3.43 11.34
CA ALA A 83 -9.85 -4.86 11.64
C ALA A 83 -9.47 -5.82 10.49
N ARG A 84 -9.03 -5.31 9.32
CA ARG A 84 -8.69 -6.11 8.14
C ARG A 84 -7.40 -5.59 7.51
N PRO A 85 -6.31 -6.37 7.49
CA PRO A 85 -5.07 -5.97 6.84
C PRO A 85 -5.23 -5.91 5.32
N PHE A 86 -4.39 -5.09 4.68
CA PHE A 86 -4.22 -5.11 3.22
C PHE A 86 -3.63 -6.44 2.74
N GLU A 87 -3.98 -6.83 1.53
CA GLU A 87 -3.41 -7.97 0.82
C GLU A 87 -2.00 -7.68 0.32
N LEU A 88 -1.71 -6.42 -0.02
CA LEU A 88 -0.37 -5.93 -0.35
C LEU A 88 0.10 -4.91 0.68
N SER A 89 1.25 -4.29 0.43
CA SER A 89 1.84 -3.30 1.34
C SER A 89 2.04 -1.98 0.63
N TYR A 90 1.96 -0.89 1.39
CA TYR A 90 1.93 0.46 0.84
C TYR A 90 2.85 1.36 1.64
N ASN A 91 3.60 2.22 0.96
CA ASN A 91 4.27 3.38 1.57
C ASN A 91 3.59 4.66 1.10
N PHE A 92 2.88 5.33 1.99
CA PHE A 92 2.21 6.57 1.66
C PHE A 92 3.19 7.76 1.76
N VAL A 93 3.18 8.63 0.76
CA VAL A 93 3.95 9.90 0.78
C VAL A 93 3.18 11.04 1.44
N GLN A 94 1.85 10.95 1.41
CA GLN A 94 0.92 11.90 2.01
C GLN A 94 0.10 11.21 3.10
N GLY A 95 -0.38 11.98 4.08
CA GLY A 95 -1.13 11.46 5.21
C GLY A 95 -0.74 12.16 6.52
N GLY A 96 -1.74 12.45 7.35
CA GLY A 96 -1.54 12.97 8.69
C GLY A 96 -1.73 11.85 9.72
N VAL A 97 -0.67 11.53 10.46
CA VAL A 97 -0.79 10.82 11.74
C VAL A 97 -0.35 11.79 12.82
N ASN A 98 -1.10 11.83 13.92
CA ASN A 98 -0.65 12.52 15.14
C ASN A 98 0.64 11.85 15.67
N CYS A 99 1.36 12.49 16.59
CA CYS A 99 2.60 11.96 17.21
C CYS A 99 2.46 10.52 17.73
N ASP A 100 1.25 10.09 18.12
CA ASP A 100 0.94 8.73 18.59
C ASP A 100 0.59 7.74 17.48
N ARG A 101 0.76 8.12 16.21
CA ARG A 101 0.48 7.32 15.02
C ARG A 101 -0.94 6.78 14.93
N GLN A 102 -1.90 7.30 15.69
CA GLN A 102 -3.30 6.88 15.63
C GLN A 102 -4.01 7.45 14.40
N ARG A 103 -4.84 6.62 13.77
CA ARG A 103 -5.47 6.86 12.46
C ARG A 103 -6.51 7.96 12.57
N LEU A 104 -6.25 9.11 11.94
CA LEU A 104 -7.25 10.16 11.75
C LEU A 104 -7.95 10.06 10.39
N VAL A 105 -7.43 9.22 9.50
CA VAL A 105 -7.87 9.12 8.10
C VAL A 105 -9.12 8.25 8.01
N SER A 106 -10.19 8.80 7.45
CA SER A 106 -11.44 8.09 7.21
C SER A 106 -11.24 6.90 6.26
N ARG A 107 -12.16 5.93 6.28
CA ARG A 107 -12.16 4.81 5.32
C ARG A 107 -12.14 5.27 3.86
N TYR A 108 -12.86 6.35 3.55
CA TYR A 108 -12.90 6.95 2.22
C TYR A 108 -11.54 7.51 1.82
N GLU A 109 -10.90 8.29 2.69
CA GLU A 109 -9.58 8.87 2.39
C GLU A 109 -8.51 7.79 2.23
N GLN A 110 -8.54 6.72 3.03
CA GLN A 110 -7.62 5.60 2.85
C GLN A 110 -7.85 4.91 1.48
N ALA A 111 -9.11 4.63 1.12
CA ALA A 111 -9.44 4.07 -0.18
C ALA A 111 -8.99 4.98 -1.33
N ASP A 112 -9.15 6.30 -1.19
CA ASP A 112 -8.70 7.28 -2.16
C ASP A 112 -7.16 7.30 -2.32
N MET A 113 -6.42 7.23 -1.21
CA MET A 113 -4.96 7.16 -1.23
C MET A 113 -4.45 5.88 -1.93
N VAL A 114 -4.99 4.73 -1.55
CA VAL A 114 -4.61 3.43 -2.14
C VAL A 114 -4.95 3.40 -3.63
N ARG A 115 -6.13 3.88 -4.01
CA ARG A 115 -6.52 3.99 -5.41
C ARG A 115 -5.54 4.83 -6.21
N ARG A 116 -5.15 6.01 -5.72
CA ARG A 116 -4.23 6.90 -6.45
C ARG A 116 -2.88 6.24 -6.73
N ILE A 117 -2.37 5.45 -5.79
CA ILE A 117 -1.16 4.64 -6.00
C ILE A 117 -1.40 3.63 -7.14
N TRP A 118 -2.51 2.90 -7.11
CA TRP A 118 -2.84 1.93 -8.16
C TRP A 118 -3.00 2.56 -9.54
N GLU A 119 -3.73 3.68 -9.65
CA GLU A 119 -3.91 4.39 -10.91
C GLU A 119 -2.58 4.89 -11.46
N SER A 120 -1.71 5.42 -10.59
CA SER A 120 -0.37 5.86 -11.02
C SER A 120 0.50 4.68 -11.45
N ALA A 121 0.52 3.59 -10.67
CA ALA A 121 1.27 2.37 -10.98
C ALA A 121 0.81 1.73 -12.30
N ILE A 122 -0.50 1.73 -12.59
CA ILE A 122 -1.05 1.23 -13.86
C ILE A 122 -0.67 2.15 -15.01
N ARG A 123 -0.73 3.47 -14.82
CA ARG A 123 -0.33 4.44 -15.84
C ARG A 123 1.16 4.34 -16.18
N GLU A 124 2.02 4.12 -15.20
CA GLU A 124 3.47 4.09 -15.38
C GLU A 124 3.98 2.73 -15.86
N ASN A 125 3.40 1.62 -15.41
CA ASN A 125 3.85 0.28 -15.76
C ASN A 125 2.69 -0.73 -15.88
N GLU A 126 1.76 -0.45 -16.79
CA GLU A 126 0.54 -1.26 -17.03
C GLU A 126 0.82 -2.77 -17.15
N ALA A 127 1.87 -3.15 -17.87
CA ALA A 127 2.18 -4.56 -18.14
C ALA A 127 2.49 -5.35 -16.86
N LEU A 128 3.13 -4.72 -15.87
CA LEU A 128 3.47 -5.34 -14.60
C LEU A 128 2.31 -5.25 -13.59
N THR A 129 1.67 -4.09 -13.49
CA THR A 129 0.76 -3.76 -12.38
C THR A 129 -0.68 -4.18 -12.63
N LEU A 130 -1.15 -4.08 -13.87
CA LEU A 130 -2.54 -4.38 -14.21
C LEU A 130 -2.91 -5.84 -13.93
N PRO A 131 -2.09 -6.87 -14.24
CA PRO A 131 -2.39 -8.25 -13.87
C PRO A 131 -2.55 -8.44 -12.36
N ILE A 132 -1.74 -7.76 -11.55
CA ILE A 132 -1.78 -7.83 -10.08
C ILE A 132 -3.09 -7.20 -9.58
N TYR A 133 -3.46 -6.04 -10.11
CA TYR A 133 -4.69 -5.35 -9.73
C TYR A 133 -5.94 -6.16 -10.12
N VAL A 134 -5.96 -6.73 -11.33
CA VAL A 134 -7.06 -7.59 -11.78
C VAL A 134 -7.16 -8.86 -10.92
N ASN A 135 -6.03 -9.42 -10.49
CA ASN A 135 -6.02 -10.54 -9.54
C ASN A 135 -6.65 -10.15 -8.19
N LEU A 136 -6.38 -8.96 -7.66
CA LEU A 136 -7.04 -8.45 -6.45
C LEU A 136 -8.55 -8.34 -6.63
N LEU A 137 -9.01 -7.73 -7.72
CA LEU A 137 -10.44 -7.56 -8.02
C LEU A 137 -11.18 -8.91 -8.12
N ARG A 138 -10.53 -9.94 -8.67
CA ARG A 138 -11.13 -11.27 -8.87
C ARG A 138 -11.10 -12.13 -7.62
N ASN A 139 -9.93 -12.24 -6.99
CA ASN A 139 -9.66 -13.23 -5.96
C ASN A 139 -9.81 -12.68 -4.54
N PHE A 140 -9.79 -11.36 -4.38
CA PHE A 140 -9.89 -10.69 -3.08
C PHE A 140 -10.94 -9.56 -3.09
N PRO A 141 -12.20 -9.82 -3.47
CA PRO A 141 -13.23 -8.78 -3.68
C PRO A 141 -13.64 -7.99 -2.41
N ARG A 142 -13.12 -8.38 -1.24
CA ARG A 142 -13.37 -7.74 0.06
C ARG A 142 -12.10 -7.16 0.69
N ALA A 143 -10.98 -7.20 -0.03
CA ALA A 143 -9.72 -6.64 0.44
C ALA A 143 -9.82 -5.10 0.51
N PRO A 144 -9.23 -4.49 1.54
CA PRO A 144 -9.19 -3.03 1.65
C PRO A 144 -8.40 -2.38 0.49
N ASP A 145 -7.54 -3.14 -0.21
CA ASP A 145 -6.75 -2.71 -1.38
C ASP A 145 -7.61 -2.19 -2.53
N ILE A 146 -8.84 -2.69 -2.65
CA ILE A 146 -9.80 -2.35 -3.72
C ILE A 146 -11.09 -1.75 -3.14
N GLU A 147 -11.03 -1.29 -1.90
CA GLU A 147 -12.16 -0.64 -1.23
C GLU A 147 -12.65 0.55 -2.06
N LEU A 148 -13.97 0.62 -2.29
CA LEU A 148 -14.61 1.67 -3.11
C LEU A 148 -14.07 1.80 -4.54
N ALA A 149 -13.39 0.79 -5.08
CA ALA A 149 -12.87 0.82 -6.45
C ALA A 149 -13.97 1.05 -7.51
N ASP A 150 -15.20 0.58 -7.25
CA ASP A 150 -16.36 0.79 -8.13
C ASP A 150 -16.79 2.26 -8.23
N GLN A 151 -16.50 3.06 -7.21
CA GLN A 151 -16.90 4.46 -7.10
C GLN A 151 -15.76 5.42 -7.45
N LEU A 152 -14.53 5.08 -7.05
CA LEU A 152 -13.42 6.02 -7.07
C LEU A 152 -12.53 5.90 -8.30
N LEU A 153 -12.44 4.72 -8.94
CA LEU A 153 -11.55 4.52 -10.08
C LEU A 153 -11.86 5.48 -11.22
N ASP A 154 -10.81 6.11 -11.75
CA ASP A 154 -10.92 7.00 -12.88
C ASP A 154 -11.33 6.26 -14.17
N HIS A 155 -11.73 7.02 -15.19
CA HIS A 155 -12.14 6.42 -16.46
C HIS A 155 -10.99 5.69 -17.18
N PRO A 156 -9.78 6.28 -17.32
CA PRO A 156 -8.63 5.60 -17.93
C PRO A 156 -8.34 4.22 -17.33
N THR A 157 -8.23 4.12 -16.00
CA THR A 157 -7.88 2.86 -15.33
C THR A 157 -8.97 1.81 -15.52
N ARG A 158 -10.25 2.20 -15.41
CA ARG A 158 -11.37 1.30 -15.71
C ARG A 158 -11.33 0.80 -17.14
N PHE A 159 -10.97 1.65 -18.09
CA PHE A 159 -10.82 1.27 -19.50
C PHE A 159 -9.66 0.28 -19.71
N HIS A 160 -8.52 0.48 -19.04
CA HIS A 160 -7.40 -0.47 -19.08
C HIS A 160 -7.78 -1.84 -18.52
N ILE A 161 -8.45 -1.87 -17.36
CA ILE A 161 -8.99 -3.10 -16.77
C ILE A 161 -9.94 -3.79 -17.76
N TRP A 162 -10.90 -3.06 -18.32
CA TRP A 162 -11.83 -3.59 -19.30
C TRP A 162 -11.12 -4.20 -20.52
N LYS A 163 -10.16 -3.47 -21.11
CA LYS A 163 -9.38 -3.92 -22.26
C LYS A 163 -8.56 -5.18 -21.94
N TYR A 164 -7.95 -5.23 -20.76
CA TYR A 164 -7.21 -6.40 -20.29
C TYR A 164 -8.10 -7.62 -20.18
N LEU A 165 -9.27 -7.46 -19.56
CA LEU A 165 -10.26 -8.51 -19.43
C LEU A 165 -10.74 -9.00 -20.80
N MET A 166 -11.08 -8.08 -21.72
CA MET A 166 -11.48 -8.40 -23.11
C MET A 166 -10.45 -9.28 -23.83
N LYS A 167 -9.18 -8.89 -23.75
CA LYS A 167 -8.08 -9.63 -24.34
C LYS A 167 -7.92 -11.03 -23.73
N GLU A 168 -8.06 -11.15 -22.41
CA GLU A 168 -7.95 -12.44 -21.72
C GLU A 168 -9.09 -13.40 -22.09
N ALA A 169 -10.29 -12.89 -22.34
CA ALA A 169 -11.44 -13.67 -22.78
C ALA A 169 -11.41 -14.02 -24.29
N GLY A 170 -10.36 -13.63 -25.02
CA GLY A 170 -10.26 -13.86 -26.46
C GLY A 170 -11.29 -13.08 -27.28
N ASP A 171 -11.72 -11.91 -26.81
CA ASP A 171 -12.78 -11.07 -27.39
C ASP A 171 -14.17 -11.76 -27.47
N GLU A 172 -14.35 -12.90 -26.81
CA GLU A 172 -15.62 -13.60 -26.72
C GLU A 172 -16.33 -13.28 -25.38
N LYS A 173 -17.45 -12.56 -25.48
CA LYS A 173 -18.56 -12.34 -24.52
C LYS A 173 -18.19 -12.18 -23.02
N PHE A 174 -18.41 -10.97 -22.52
CA PHE A 174 -18.42 -10.67 -21.08
C PHE A 174 -19.78 -10.86 -20.41
N TYR A 175 -19.74 -11.34 -19.16
CA TYR A 175 -20.91 -11.41 -18.28
C TYR A 175 -21.02 -10.12 -17.47
N PHE A 176 -22.07 -9.33 -17.73
CA PHE A 176 -22.42 -8.19 -16.91
C PHE A 176 -23.47 -8.63 -15.87
N CYS A 177 -23.24 -8.30 -14.59
CA CYS A 177 -24.23 -8.46 -13.54
C CYS A 177 -24.88 -7.09 -13.29
N GLN A 178 -26.09 -6.91 -13.81
CA GLN A 178 -26.86 -5.69 -13.58
C GLN A 178 -27.32 -5.68 -12.12
N LYS A 179 -26.80 -4.76 -11.31
CA LYS A 179 -27.35 -4.49 -9.97
C LYS A 179 -28.72 -3.82 -10.14
N THR A 180 -29.77 -4.60 -10.35
CA THR A 180 -31.13 -4.21 -9.96
C THR A 180 -31.30 -4.55 -8.49
N GLY A 181 -31.83 -3.60 -7.71
CA GLY A 181 -32.01 -3.75 -6.28
C GLY A 181 -32.66 -5.08 -5.91
N SER A 182 -32.05 -5.77 -4.95
CA SER A 182 -32.64 -6.83 -4.12
C SER A 182 -33.17 -8.11 -4.77
N GLN A 183 -32.80 -8.50 -6.00
CA GLN A 183 -32.87 -9.91 -6.41
C GLN A 183 -31.74 -10.28 -7.39
N VAL A 184 -31.06 -11.40 -7.12
CA VAL A 184 -30.07 -12.02 -8.02
C VAL A 184 -30.79 -12.39 -9.32
N SER A 185 -30.70 -11.53 -10.32
CA SER A 185 -31.22 -11.79 -11.65
C SER A 185 -30.10 -12.36 -12.52
N LYS A 186 -30.45 -13.39 -13.31
CA LYS A 186 -29.55 -14.17 -14.17
C LYS A 186 -28.73 -13.24 -15.06
N ALA A 187 -27.41 -13.47 -15.12
CA ALA A 187 -26.49 -12.77 -16.01
C ALA A 187 -27.03 -12.78 -17.45
N LYS A 188 -27.11 -11.61 -18.07
CA LYS A 188 -27.64 -11.44 -19.44
C LYS A 188 -26.47 -11.12 -20.37
N VAL A 189 -26.41 -11.83 -21.49
CA VAL A 189 -25.40 -11.61 -22.53
C VAL A 189 -25.75 -10.34 -23.29
N ILE A 190 -24.86 -9.34 -23.27
CA ILE A 190 -24.94 -8.21 -24.19
C ILE A 190 -24.17 -8.60 -25.45
N ARG A 191 -24.85 -8.56 -26.60
CA ARG A 191 -24.22 -8.65 -27.92
C ARG A 191 -23.96 -7.22 -28.41
N SER A 192 -22.79 -6.99 -29.00
CA SER A 192 -22.42 -5.75 -29.69
C SER A 192 -23.44 -5.37 -30.75
#